data_AF-A0A926U056-F1
#
_entry.id   AF-A0A926U056-F1
#
_cell.length_a   1.000
_cell.length_b   1.000
_cell.length_c   1.000
_cell.angle_alpha   90.00
_cell.angle_beta   90.00
_cell.angle_gamma   90.00
#
_symmetry.space_group_name_H-M   'P 1'
#
loop_
_entity.id
_entity.type
_entity.pdbx_description
1 polymer ?
#
loop_
_entity_poly.entity_id
_entity_poly.type
_entity_poly.pdbx_seq_one_letter_code
_entity_poly.pdbx_strand_id
1 'polypeptide(L)'
;MLAVLTHGLRAEDVSALNVGSYDGIRLRFVRKKDKSEAIVPLRQSAREQILVYLERRRSQREALTDDTPLFLSYDLRSPGHRLGYQGIYYFTKIRLGEATEIQNLTPHRFRHTYASELVELGIDTLLARALTGHKSEKVFQRYIEGKRLAAAEEAFFRAIEVESAEG
;
A
#
# COMPACT_ATOMS: atom_id res chain seq x y z
N MET A 1 -7.76 -3.24 -3.08
CA MET A 1 -7.53 -2.59 -1.77
C MET A 1 -6.74 -3.48 -0.83
N LEU A 2 -7.22 -4.69 -0.48
CA LEU A 2 -6.49 -5.61 0.42
C LEU A 2 -5.06 -5.90 -0.04
N ALA A 3 -4.86 -6.23 -1.32
CA ALA A 3 -3.53 -6.46 -1.90
C ALA A 3 -2.56 -5.27 -1.76
N VAL A 4 -3.07 -4.05 -1.60
CA VAL A 4 -2.25 -2.86 -1.32
C VAL A 4 -2.00 -2.72 0.19
N LEU A 5 -2.99 -3.02 1.04
CA LEU A 5 -2.82 -2.97 2.50
C LEU A 5 -1.74 -3.93 2.99
N THR A 6 -1.60 -5.10 2.37
CA THR A 6 -0.56 -6.08 2.70
C THR A 6 0.86 -5.57 2.41
N HIS A 7 1.02 -4.48 1.65
CA HIS A 7 2.30 -3.79 1.45
C HIS A 7 2.55 -2.68 2.50
N GLY A 8 1.86 -2.79 3.65
CA GLY A 8 2.09 -1.98 4.84
C GLY A 8 1.79 -0.49 4.75
N LEU A 9 1.00 -0.05 3.75
CA LEU A 9 0.53 1.33 3.68
C LEU A 9 -0.35 1.68 4.89
N ARG A 10 -0.34 2.96 5.29
CA ARG A 10 -1.31 3.47 6.27
C ARG A 10 -2.68 3.50 5.62
N ALA A 11 -3.75 3.20 6.36
CA ALA A 11 -5.11 3.28 5.82
C ALA A 11 -5.47 4.68 5.31
N GLU A 12 -4.95 5.74 5.96
CA GLU A 12 -5.11 7.12 5.48
C GLU A 12 -4.48 7.32 4.10
N ASP A 13 -3.29 6.76 3.88
CA ASP A 13 -2.59 6.84 2.60
C ASP A 13 -3.36 6.05 1.52
N VAL A 14 -3.79 4.82 1.82
CA VAL A 14 -4.62 4.01 0.92
C VAL A 14 -5.91 4.73 0.53
N SER A 15 -6.58 5.37 1.50
CA SER A 15 -7.80 6.15 1.25
C SER A 15 -7.56 7.37 0.37
N ALA A 16 -6.32 7.87 0.30
CA ALA A 16 -5.93 9.05 -0.46
C ALA A 16 -5.42 8.75 -1.86
N LEU A 17 -5.14 7.49 -2.20
CA LEU A 17 -4.61 7.12 -3.51
C LEU A 17 -5.57 7.51 -4.65
N ASN A 18 -4.98 7.93 -5.76
CA ASN A 18 -5.68 8.12 -7.02
C ASN A 18 -5.19 7.08 -8.05
N VAL A 19 -5.88 6.97 -9.17
CA VAL A 19 -5.45 6.09 -10.28
C VAL A 19 -4.05 6.45 -10.74
N GLY A 20 -3.73 7.75 -10.85
CA GLY A 20 -2.39 8.23 -11.22
C GLY A 20 -1.30 7.93 -10.19
N SER A 21 -1.66 7.48 -8.98
CA SER A 21 -0.68 7.00 -8.00
C SER A 21 -0.06 5.67 -8.40
N TYR A 22 -0.67 4.89 -9.29
CA TYR A 22 -0.18 3.59 -9.74
C TYR A 22 0.43 3.68 -11.14
N ASP A 23 1.68 3.24 -11.30
CA ASP A 23 2.39 3.28 -12.58
C ASP A 23 2.54 1.91 -13.27
N GLY A 24 1.89 0.87 -12.74
CA GLY A 24 2.01 -0.51 -13.22
C GLY A 24 2.91 -1.41 -12.38
N ILE A 25 3.85 -0.86 -11.61
CA ILE A 25 4.78 -1.65 -10.79
C ILE A 25 4.85 -1.20 -9.33
N ARG A 26 4.46 0.05 -9.05
CA ARG A 26 4.52 0.67 -7.72
C ARG A 26 3.44 1.71 -7.52
N LEU A 27 3.28 2.12 -6.27
CA LEU A 27 2.50 3.30 -5.89
C LEU A 27 3.43 4.47 -5.57
N ARG A 28 3.14 5.65 -6.14
CA ARG A 28 3.76 6.93 -5.79
C ARG A 28 2.71 7.93 -5.35
N PHE A 29 2.92 8.55 -4.20
CA PHE A 29 2.00 9.55 -3.66
C PHE A 29 2.68 10.43 -2.61
N VAL A 30 2.04 11.54 -2.29
CA VAL A 30 2.45 12.44 -1.20
C VAL A 30 1.57 12.17 0.01
N ARG A 31 2.17 11.89 1.17
CA ARG A 31 1.44 11.63 2.39
C ARG A 31 0.71 12.88 2.86
N LYS A 32 -0.56 12.74 3.25
CA LYS A 32 -1.39 13.88 3.67
C LYS A 32 -0.85 14.58 4.92
N LYS A 33 -0.35 13.79 5.89
CA LYS A 33 0.04 14.25 7.24
C LYS A 33 1.30 15.11 7.24
N ASP A 34 2.35 14.68 6.54
CA ASP A 34 3.68 15.30 6.62
C ASP A 34 4.23 15.77 5.26
N LYS A 35 3.44 15.63 4.19
CA LYS A 35 3.82 16.02 2.81
C LYS A 35 5.08 15.32 2.30
N SER A 36 5.48 14.22 2.93
CA SER A 36 6.59 13.41 2.43
C SER A 36 6.18 12.61 1.20
N GLU A 37 7.12 12.44 0.27
CA GLU A 37 6.96 11.52 -0.84
C GLU A 37 7.02 10.08 -0.33
N ALA A 38 6.19 9.23 -0.92
CA ALA A 38 6.15 7.80 -0.64
C ALA A 38 6.21 7.03 -1.96
N ILE A 39 7.03 5.97 -1.94
CA ILE A 39 7.10 4.96 -2.99
C ILE A 39 6.84 3.61 -2.33
N VAL A 40 5.91 2.85 -2.88
CA VAL A 40 5.65 1.46 -2.45
C VAL A 40 5.73 0.55 -3.66
N PRO A 41 6.84 -0.18 -3.86
CA PRO A 41 6.92 -1.20 -4.89
C PRO A 41 5.96 -2.35 -4.57
N LEU A 42 5.35 -2.92 -5.61
CA LEU A 42 4.33 -3.95 -5.45
C LEU A 42 4.85 -5.29 -5.97
N ARG A 43 4.46 -6.37 -5.29
CA ARG A 43 4.59 -7.74 -5.82
C ARG A 43 3.69 -7.93 -7.04
N GLN A 44 4.04 -8.87 -7.91
CA GLN A 44 3.28 -9.18 -9.13
C GLN A 44 1.79 -9.41 -8.84
N SER A 45 1.47 -10.22 -7.83
CA SER A 45 0.09 -10.50 -7.45
C SER A 45 -0.72 -9.24 -7.11
N ALA A 46 -0.12 -8.25 -6.45
CA ALA A 46 -0.80 -6.99 -6.16
C ALA A 46 -1.01 -6.13 -7.42
N ARG A 47 -0.04 -6.14 -8.35
CA ARG A 47 -0.16 -5.46 -9.65
C ARG A 47 -1.32 -6.01 -10.45
N GLU A 48 -1.43 -7.33 -10.53
CA GLU A 48 -2.51 -8.04 -11.23
C GLU A 48 -3.88 -7.71 -10.61
N GLN A 49 -3.98 -7.73 -9.28
CA GLN A 49 -5.22 -7.41 -8.58
C GLN A 49 -5.66 -5.95 -8.78
N ILE A 50 -4.71 -5.00 -8.84
CA ILE A 50 -5.01 -3.60 -9.17
C ILE A 50 -5.47 -3.49 -10.63
N LEU A 51 -4.80 -4.18 -11.55
CA LEU A 51 -5.13 -4.14 -12.98
C LEU A 51 -6.56 -4.65 -13.23
N VAL A 52 -6.88 -5.85 -12.73
CA VAL A 52 -8.24 -6.43 -12.82
C VAL A 52 -9.30 -5.49 -12.24
N TYR A 53 -8.98 -4.86 -11.10
CA TYR A 53 -9.87 -3.90 -10.48
C TYR A 53 -10.11 -2.66 -11.37
N LEU A 54 -9.06 -2.09 -11.97
CA LEU A 54 -9.18 -0.93 -12.87
C LEU A 54 -9.88 -1.29 -14.18
N GLU A 55 -9.62 -2.47 -14.74
CA GLU A 55 -10.30 -2.97 -15.93
C GLU A 55 -11.80 -3.15 -15.70
N ARG A 56 -12.19 -3.69 -14.54
CA ARG A 56 -13.59 -3.79 -14.16
C ARG A 56 -14.26 -2.42 -14.07
N ARG A 57 -13.57 -1.39 -13.56
CA ARG A 57 -14.10 -0.02 -13.52
C ARG A 57 -14.28 0.57 -14.93
N ARG A 58 -13.30 0.36 -15.81
CA ARG A 58 -13.39 0.77 -17.22
C ARG A 58 -14.52 0.07 -17.96
N SER A 59 -14.74 -1.22 -17.72
CA SER A 59 -15.84 -1.97 -18.37
C SER A 59 -17.23 -1.49 -17.92
N GLN A 60 -17.32 -0.88 -16.73
CA GLN A 60 -18.50 -0.19 -16.24
C GLN A 60 -18.65 1.25 -16.80
N ARG A 61 -17.87 1.60 -17.83
CA ARG A 61 -17.84 2.91 -18.51
C ARG A 61 -17.41 4.07 -17.62
N GLU A 62 -16.66 3.79 -16.55
CA GLU A 62 -16.07 4.84 -15.73
C GLU A 62 -14.89 5.50 -16.48
N ALA A 63 -14.91 6.82 -16.60
CA ALA A 63 -13.80 7.59 -17.14
C ALA A 63 -12.74 7.79 -16.05
N LEU A 64 -11.68 6.97 -16.10
CA LEU A 64 -10.59 7.05 -15.14
C LEU A 64 -9.54 8.07 -15.57
N THR A 65 -9.33 9.08 -14.74
CA THR A 65 -8.26 10.08 -14.83
C THR A 65 -7.25 9.89 -13.70
N ASP A 66 -6.09 10.55 -13.79
CA ASP A 66 -5.07 10.48 -12.75
C ASP A 66 -5.56 10.94 -11.37
N ASP A 67 -6.54 11.84 -11.32
CA ASP A 67 -7.14 12.35 -10.07
C ASP A 67 -8.31 11.51 -9.55
N THR A 68 -8.75 10.53 -10.33
CA THR A 68 -9.85 9.65 -9.93
C THR A 68 -9.43 8.81 -8.71
N PRO A 69 -10.26 8.66 -7.66
CA PRO A 69 -9.92 7.83 -6.51
C PRO A 69 -9.55 6.42 -6.93
N LEU A 70 -8.45 5.88 -6.39
CA LEU A 70 -8.02 4.52 -6.74
C LEU A 70 -8.99 3.49 -6.19
N PHE A 71 -9.51 3.67 -4.97
CA PHE A 71 -10.45 2.72 -4.36
C PHE A 71 -11.79 3.39 -4.08
N LEU A 72 -12.86 2.72 -4.51
CA LEU A 72 -14.23 3.14 -4.28
C LEU A 72 -14.88 2.38 -3.13
N SER A 73 -15.80 3.04 -2.46
CA SER A 73 -16.70 2.48 -1.46
C SER A 73 -17.79 1.67 -2.16
N TYR A 74 -18.06 0.48 -1.61
CA TYR A 74 -19.19 -0.37 -1.98
C TYR A 74 -20.26 -0.41 -0.87
N ASP A 75 -20.13 0.45 0.15
CA ASP A 75 -21.17 0.61 1.15
C ASP A 75 -22.42 1.23 0.53
N LEU A 76 -23.59 0.79 0.98
CA LEU A 76 -24.90 1.26 0.51
C LEU A 76 -25.09 2.76 0.74
N ARG A 77 -24.40 3.34 1.72
CA ARG A 77 -24.50 4.77 2.06
C ARG A 77 -23.71 5.69 1.13
N SER A 78 -22.68 5.17 0.47
CA SER A 78 -21.76 5.97 -0.35
C SER A 78 -21.20 5.17 -1.55
N PRO A 79 -22.04 4.45 -2.31
CA PRO A 79 -21.57 3.61 -3.39
C PRO A 79 -20.85 4.46 -4.44
N GLY A 80 -19.72 3.96 -4.94
CA GLY A 80 -18.93 4.64 -5.96
C GLY A 80 -18.17 5.89 -5.49
N HIS A 81 -18.28 6.29 -4.22
CA HIS A 81 -17.48 7.37 -3.66
C HIS A 81 -16.08 6.88 -3.28
N ARG A 82 -15.13 7.79 -3.03
CA ARG A 82 -13.82 7.43 -2.48
C ARG A 82 -13.97 6.58 -1.21
N LEU A 83 -13.28 5.45 -1.18
CA LEU A 83 -13.18 4.63 0.03
C LEU A 83 -12.41 5.39 1.11
N GLY A 84 -13.10 5.75 2.19
CA GLY A 84 -12.52 6.46 3.32
C GLY A 84 -11.77 5.56 4.31
N TYR A 85 -10.97 6.18 5.19
CA TYR A 85 -10.26 5.52 6.29
C TYR A 85 -11.17 4.61 7.12
N GLN A 86 -12.36 5.09 7.51
CA GLN A 86 -13.30 4.32 8.32
C GLN A 86 -13.81 3.08 7.57
N GLY A 87 -14.03 3.18 6.26
CA GLY A 87 -14.43 2.04 5.43
C GLY A 87 -13.32 0.98 5.35
N ILE A 88 -12.06 1.40 5.24
CA ILE A 88 -10.90 0.50 5.29
C ILE A 88 -10.81 -0.16 6.66
N TYR A 89 -10.89 0.61 7.74
CA TYR A 89 -10.80 0.10 9.10
C TYR A 89 -11.91 -0.92 9.39
N TYR A 90 -13.16 -0.57 9.04
CA TYR A 90 -14.31 -1.45 9.14
C TYR A 90 -14.11 -2.74 8.34
N PHE A 91 -13.68 -2.64 7.08
CA PHE A 91 -13.40 -3.82 6.26
C PHE A 91 -12.36 -4.73 6.90
N THR A 92 -11.24 -4.18 7.39
CA THR A 92 -10.17 -5.00 8.00
C THR A 92 -10.59 -5.63 9.33
N LYS A 93 -11.26 -4.87 10.21
CA LYS A 93 -11.57 -5.30 11.57
C LYS A 93 -12.78 -6.22 11.64
N ILE A 94 -13.81 -5.87 10.88
CA ILE A 94 -15.09 -6.60 10.90
C ILE A 94 -15.04 -7.68 9.83
N ARG A 95 -15.11 -7.29 8.55
CA ARG A 95 -15.27 -8.26 7.46
C ARG A 95 -14.14 -9.27 7.40
N LEU A 96 -12.89 -8.79 7.39
CA LEU A 96 -11.74 -9.67 7.24
C LEU A 96 -11.41 -10.39 8.55
N GLY A 97 -11.46 -9.69 9.69
CA GLY A 97 -11.26 -10.30 11.01
C GLY A 97 -12.24 -11.44 11.30
N GLU A 98 -13.51 -11.29 10.93
CA GLU A 98 -14.53 -12.34 11.02
C GLU A 98 -14.23 -13.50 10.06
N ALA A 99 -13.94 -13.19 8.79
CA ALA A 99 -13.68 -14.23 7.77
C ALA A 99 -12.42 -15.07 8.04
N THR A 100 -11.42 -14.50 8.73
CA THR A 100 -10.18 -15.21 9.07
C THR A 100 -10.12 -15.66 10.52
N GLU A 101 -11.15 -15.38 11.34
CA GLU A 101 -11.16 -15.61 12.80
C GLU A 101 -10.00 -14.92 13.55
N ILE A 102 -9.42 -13.87 12.95
CA ILE A 102 -8.31 -13.12 13.54
C ILE A 102 -8.85 -11.90 14.26
N GLN A 103 -8.80 -11.94 15.59
CA GLN A 103 -9.20 -10.80 16.40
C GLN A 103 -8.26 -9.59 16.17
N ASN A 104 -8.85 -8.39 16.22
CA ASN A 104 -8.15 -7.11 16.11
C ASN A 104 -7.27 -6.98 14.85
N LEU A 105 -7.69 -7.60 13.75
CA LEU A 105 -7.08 -7.37 12.44
C LEU A 105 -7.34 -5.92 12.02
N THR A 106 -6.29 -5.12 11.94
CA THR A 106 -6.38 -3.70 11.59
C THR A 106 -5.34 -3.36 10.56
N PRO A 107 -5.44 -2.20 9.86
CA PRO A 107 -4.44 -1.78 8.88
C PRO A 107 -3.03 -1.70 9.48
N HIS A 108 -2.93 -1.41 10.78
CA HIS A 108 -1.64 -1.36 11.47
C HIS A 108 -0.97 -2.73 11.58
N ARG A 109 -1.75 -3.81 11.68
CA ARG A 109 -1.22 -5.17 11.77
C ARG A 109 -0.57 -5.60 10.46
N PHE A 110 -1.21 -5.34 9.32
CA PHE A 110 -0.61 -5.57 7.99
C PHE A 110 0.73 -4.87 7.83
N ARG A 111 0.82 -3.65 8.35
CA ARG A 111 2.05 -2.85 8.31
C ARG A 111 3.17 -3.40 9.16
N HIS A 112 2.86 -3.94 10.34
CA HIS A 112 3.85 -4.62 11.16
C HIS A 112 4.32 -5.91 10.50
N THR A 113 3.38 -6.73 10.01
CA THR A 113 3.68 -7.96 9.29
C THR A 113 4.58 -7.69 8.08
N TYR A 114 4.22 -6.73 7.23
CA TYR A 114 5.03 -6.38 6.06
C TYR A 114 6.41 -5.84 6.44
N ALA A 115 6.53 -5.07 7.52
CA ALA A 115 7.84 -4.61 7.99
C ALA A 115 8.74 -5.79 8.39
N SER A 116 8.19 -6.80 9.08
CA SER A 116 8.92 -8.02 9.44
C SER A 116 9.29 -8.84 8.20
N GLU A 117 8.34 -9.05 7.27
CA GLU A 117 8.58 -9.78 6.02
C GLU A 117 9.72 -9.17 5.21
N LEU A 118 9.78 -7.83 5.09
CA LEU A 118 10.88 -7.17 4.38
C LEU A 118 12.24 -7.47 5.02
N VAL A 119 12.30 -7.52 6.35
CA VAL A 119 13.55 -7.83 7.07
C VAL A 119 13.93 -9.30 6.90
N GLU A 120 12.96 -10.21 6.91
CA GLU A 120 13.17 -11.65 6.63
C GLU A 120 13.69 -11.88 5.20
N LEU A 121 13.26 -11.06 4.24
CA LEU A 121 13.78 -11.02 2.87
C LEU A 121 15.18 -10.37 2.75
N GLY A 122 15.83 -10.05 3.87
CA GLY A 122 17.17 -9.49 3.89
C GLY A 122 17.25 -7.99 3.58
N ILE A 123 16.13 -7.28 3.53
CA ILE A 123 16.12 -5.83 3.32
C ILE A 123 16.49 -5.15 4.63
N ASP A 124 17.48 -4.24 4.57
CA ASP A 124 17.91 -3.46 5.72
C ASP A 124 16.72 -2.76 6.42
N THR A 125 16.72 -2.79 7.74
CA THR A 125 15.63 -2.26 8.57
C THR A 125 15.31 -0.80 8.27
N LEU A 126 16.29 0.04 7.89
CA LEU A 126 16.06 1.44 7.54
C LEU A 126 15.36 1.55 6.19
N LEU A 127 15.70 0.69 5.23
CA LEU A 127 15.02 0.61 3.93
C LEU A 127 13.60 0.07 4.08
N ALA A 128 13.39 -0.98 4.88
CA ALA A 128 12.06 -1.51 5.18
C ALA A 128 11.16 -0.46 5.87
N ARG A 129 11.73 0.34 6.78
CA ARG A 129 11.05 1.48 7.41
C ARG A 129 10.74 2.60 6.43
N ALA A 130 11.56 2.81 5.40
CA ALA A 130 11.30 3.79 4.35
C ALA A 130 10.08 3.40 3.51
N LEU A 131 9.97 2.13 3.09
CA LEU A 131 8.83 1.60 2.33
C LEU A 131 7.52 1.67 3.12
N THR A 132 7.55 1.22 4.37
CA THR A 132 6.36 1.27 5.22
C THR A 132 6.05 2.72 5.62
N GLY A 133 7.05 3.54 5.94
CA GLY A 133 6.91 4.91 6.45
C GLY A 133 6.84 4.98 7.98
N HIS A 134 7.47 4.04 8.70
CA HIS A 134 7.57 4.05 10.17
C HIS A 134 8.54 5.14 10.65
N LYS A 135 8.08 6.40 10.68
CA LYS A 135 8.74 7.52 11.37
C LYS A 135 8.36 7.49 12.86
N SER A 136 9.05 6.68 13.67
CA SER A 136 9.20 7.00 15.08
C SER A 136 10.55 7.70 15.28
N GLU A 137 10.45 8.87 15.91
CA GLU A 137 11.47 9.75 16.48
C GLU A 137 12.45 10.52 15.59
N LYS A 138 12.57 11.80 15.98
CA LYS A 138 13.40 12.95 15.58
C LYS A 138 14.79 12.76 14.95
N VAL A 139 15.30 11.53 14.79
CA VAL A 139 16.67 11.26 14.31
C VAL A 139 16.73 11.00 12.79
N PHE A 140 15.62 10.64 12.15
CA PHE A 140 15.60 10.19 10.73
C PHE A 140 15.66 11.32 9.69
N GLN A 141 15.67 12.59 10.10
CA GLN A 141 15.20 13.70 9.25
C GLN A 141 16.27 14.52 8.51
N ARG A 142 17.58 14.28 8.63
CA ARG A 142 18.52 15.32 8.18
C ARG A 142 19.15 15.23 6.81
N TYR A 143 19.39 14.07 6.20
CA TYR A 143 19.86 13.98 4.81
C TYR A 143 19.48 12.59 4.27
N ILE A 144 19.23 12.46 2.97
CA ILE A 144 19.04 11.18 2.25
C ILE A 144 17.60 10.60 2.29
N GLU A 145 16.52 11.38 2.09
CA GLU A 145 15.17 10.79 1.97
C GLU A 145 14.94 10.20 0.55
N GLY A 146 15.26 10.94 -0.52
CA GLY A 146 15.09 10.46 -1.91
C GLY A 146 16.02 9.29 -2.30
N LYS A 147 17.32 9.37 -1.99
CA LYS A 147 18.27 8.28 -2.27
C LYS A 147 17.95 6.99 -1.51
N ARG A 148 17.35 7.09 -0.31
CA ARG A 148 16.91 5.91 0.46
C ARG A 148 15.65 5.29 -0.10
N LEU A 149 14.70 6.07 -0.63
CA LEU A 149 13.52 5.51 -1.28
C LEU A 149 13.89 4.71 -2.53
N ALA A 150 14.77 5.23 -3.38
CA ALA A 150 15.28 4.51 -4.55
C ALA A 150 16.04 3.22 -4.15
N ALA A 151 16.93 3.30 -3.15
CA ALA A 151 17.64 2.13 -2.66
C ALA A 151 16.71 1.08 -2.03
N ALA A 152 15.67 1.51 -1.31
CA ALA A 152 14.70 0.61 -0.70
C ALA A 152 13.84 -0.09 -1.76
N GLU A 153 13.46 0.63 -2.81
CA GLU A 153 12.78 0.06 -3.96
C GLU A 153 13.65 -0.97 -4.71
N GLU A 154 14.91 -0.65 -4.98
CA GLU A 154 15.84 -1.56 -5.64
C GLU A 154 16.06 -2.82 -4.78
N ALA A 155 16.27 -2.66 -3.47
CA ALA A 155 16.41 -3.76 -2.54
C ALA A 155 15.16 -4.66 -2.53
N PHE A 156 13.97 -4.07 -2.60
CA PHE A 156 12.72 -4.83 -2.68
C PHE A 156 12.64 -5.67 -3.95
N PHE A 157 12.87 -5.09 -5.13
CA PHE A 157 12.78 -5.86 -6.38
C PHE A 157 13.83 -6.97 -6.44
N ARG A 158 15.05 -6.69 -5.99
CA ARG A 158 16.10 -7.72 -5.88
C ARG A 158 15.68 -8.86 -4.95
N ALA A 159 15.11 -8.55 -3.80
CA ALA A 159 14.74 -9.57 -2.82
C ALA A 159 13.64 -10.52 -3.34
N ILE A 160 12.63 -9.98 -4.04
CA ILE A 160 11.56 -10.82 -4.60
C ILE A 160 11.98 -11.60 -5.85
N GLU A 161 12.98 -11.12 -6.61
CA GLU A 161 13.57 -11.87 -7.73
C GLU A 161 14.33 -13.11 -7.22
N VAL A 162 15.10 -12.95 -6.14
CA VAL A 162 15.80 -14.07 -5.48
C VAL A 162 14.79 -15.08 -4.93
N GLU A 163 13.76 -14.62 -4.22
CA GLU A 163 12.68 -15.48 -3.70
C GLU A 163 12.00 -16.30 -4.82
N SER A 164 11.82 -15.72 -6.01
CA SER A 164 11.20 -16.39 -7.16
C SER A 164 12.14 -17.37 -7.88
N ALA A 165 13.46 -17.28 -7.65
CA ALA A 165 14.46 -18.17 -8.24
C ALA A 165 14.77 -19.39 -7.35
N GLU A 166 14.43 -19.32 -6.06
CA GLU A 166 14.68 -20.37 -5.06
C GLU A 166 13.47 -21.29 -4.80
N GLY A 167 12.29 -20.98 -5.36
CA GLY A 167 11.04 -21.76 -5.22
C GLY A 167 10.60 -22.44 -6.51
#